data_AF-A0A531LHZ5-F1
#
_entry.id   AF-A0A531LHZ5-F1
#
_cell.length_a   1.000
_cell.length_b   1.000
_cell.length_c   1.000
_cell.angle_alpha   90.00
_cell.angle_beta   90.00
_cell.angle_gamma   90.00
#
_symmetry.space_group_name_H-M   'P 1'
#
loop_
_entity.id
_entity.type
_entity.pdbx_description
1 polymer ?
#
loop_
_entity_poly.entity_id
_entity_poly.type
_entity_poly.pdbx_seq_one_letter_code
_entity_poly.pdbx_strand_id
1 'polypeptide(L)'
;ALEQWMQRFVDYIATKRGLATSLRILLNTNSTLFSDMSGRVTFALRQLIEAAVADGSIRSDVDASDVLHALGGIYSAPDTEDWRDRSRRLVSLLMDGLRFGAGKSANGG
;
A
#
# COMPACT_ATOMS: atom_id res chain seq x y z
N ALA A 1 -8.66 9.87 0.89
CA ALA A 1 -8.54 9.08 -0.35
C ALA A 1 -7.46 7.98 -0.26
N LEU A 2 -6.24 8.33 0.17
CA LEU A 2 -5.09 7.42 0.26
C LEU A 2 -5.36 6.13 1.08
N GLU A 3 -5.86 6.26 2.31
CA GLU A 3 -6.19 5.10 3.16
C GLU A 3 -7.17 4.14 2.49
N GLN A 4 -8.27 4.65 1.93
CA GLN A 4 -9.26 3.84 1.23
C GLN A 4 -8.64 3.11 0.03
N TRP A 5 -7.73 3.76 -0.70
CA TRP A 5 -6.99 3.13 -1.79
C TRP A 5 -6.12 1.97 -1.28
N MET A 6 -5.35 2.18 -0.20
CA MET A 6 -4.48 1.15 0.37
C MET A 6 -5.30 -0.06 0.87
N GLN A 7 -6.43 0.20 1.53
CA GLN A 7 -7.33 -0.86 1.99
C GLN A 7 -7.92 -1.68 0.84
N ARG A 8 -8.38 -1.03 -0.23
CA ARG A 8 -8.87 -1.73 -1.44
C ARG A 8 -7.75 -2.54 -2.11
N PHE A 9 -6.51 -2.05 -2.05
CA PHE A 9 -5.39 -2.77 -2.62
C PHE A 9 -5.05 -4.04 -1.83
N VAL A 10 -5.24 -4.07 -0.50
CA VAL A 10 -5.18 -5.31 0.29
C VAL A 10 -6.18 -6.35 -0.25
N ASP A 11 -7.42 -5.92 -0.51
CA ASP A 11 -8.45 -6.83 -1.02
C ASP A 11 -8.12 -7.36 -2.41
N TYR A 12 -7.56 -6.51 -3.26
CA TYR A 12 -7.10 -6.88 -4.58
C TYR A 12 -5.97 -7.94 -4.53
N ILE A 13 -4.97 -7.73 -3.66
CA ILE A 13 -3.86 -8.68 -3.48
C ILE A 13 -4.37 -9.99 -2.87
N ALA A 14 -5.29 -9.95 -1.90
CA ALA A 14 -5.88 -11.16 -1.32
C ALA A 14 -6.60 -12.01 -2.37
N THR A 15 -7.39 -11.37 -3.25
CA THR A 15 -8.06 -12.07 -4.36
C THR A 15 -7.04 -12.68 -5.32
N LYS A 16 -5.99 -11.93 -5.68
CA LYS A 16 -4.90 -12.44 -6.52
C LYS A 16 -4.16 -13.62 -5.89
N ARG A 17 -3.90 -13.58 -4.58
CA ARG A 17 -3.26 -14.67 -3.82
C ARG A 17 -4.13 -15.91 -3.78
N GLY A 18 -5.42 -15.77 -3.47
CA GLY A 18 -6.36 -16.90 -3.50
C GLY A 18 -6.46 -17.54 -4.88
N LEU A 19 -6.50 -16.73 -5.94
CA LEU A 19 -6.43 -17.22 -7.32
C LEU A 19 -5.09 -17.89 -7.61
N ALA A 20 -3.96 -17.29 -7.22
CA ALA A 20 -2.64 -17.86 -7.41
C ALA A 20 -2.46 -19.17 -6.65
N THR A 21 -3.01 -19.34 -5.45
CA THR A 21 -3.00 -20.61 -4.72
C THR A 21 -3.81 -21.68 -5.47
N SER A 22 -4.99 -21.32 -5.98
CA SER A 22 -5.82 -22.21 -6.82
C SER A 22 -5.18 -22.51 -8.18
N LEU A 23 -4.48 -21.54 -8.78
CA LEU A 23 -3.82 -21.64 -10.09
C LEU A 23 -2.43 -22.23 -10.00
N ARG A 24 -1.70 -22.12 -8.88
CA ARG A 24 -0.38 -22.72 -8.66
C ARG A 24 -0.46 -24.24 -8.48
N ILE A 25 -1.65 -24.76 -8.17
CA ILE A 25 -1.99 -26.17 -8.36
C ILE A 25 -1.96 -26.55 -9.86
N LEU A 26 -2.08 -25.59 -10.78
CA LEU A 26 -2.17 -25.82 -12.23
C LEU A 26 -0.99 -25.24 -13.06
N LEU A 27 -0.39 -24.11 -12.67
CA LEU A 27 0.53 -23.33 -13.50
C LEU A 27 1.50 -22.54 -12.61
N ASN A 28 2.73 -23.03 -12.55
CA ASN A 28 3.88 -22.16 -12.33
C ASN A 28 3.99 -21.19 -13.53
N THR A 29 4.45 -19.97 -13.29
CA THR A 29 4.88 -18.92 -14.26
C THR A 29 3.83 -17.89 -14.69
N ASN A 30 4.07 -16.60 -14.42
CA ASN A 30 3.77 -15.44 -15.28
C ASN A 30 4.25 -14.11 -14.63
N SER A 31 5.54 -13.77 -14.81
CA SER A 31 6.22 -12.66 -14.13
C SER A 31 6.14 -11.29 -14.83
N THR A 32 5.94 -11.24 -16.16
CA THR A 32 6.03 -10.01 -16.96
C THR A 32 4.75 -9.17 -17.00
N LEU A 33 3.57 -9.79 -16.97
CA LEU A 33 2.29 -9.06 -16.81
C LEU A 33 2.16 -8.41 -15.42
N PHE A 34 2.89 -8.93 -14.43
CA PHE A 34 2.89 -8.39 -13.08
C PHE A 34 3.75 -7.11 -12.97
N SER A 35 4.84 -6.98 -13.75
CA SER A 35 5.73 -5.81 -13.68
C SER A 35 5.10 -4.54 -14.25
N ASP A 36 4.42 -4.62 -15.38
CA ASP A 36 3.79 -3.45 -16.02
C ASP A 36 2.59 -2.95 -15.24
N MET A 37 1.81 -3.87 -14.66
CA MET A 37 0.72 -3.54 -13.75
C MET A 37 1.25 -2.89 -12.46
N SER A 38 2.40 -3.38 -11.96
CA SER A 38 3.05 -2.80 -10.78
C SER A 38 3.50 -1.36 -11.04
N GLY A 39 4.01 -1.04 -12.23
CA GLY A 39 4.42 0.33 -12.57
C GLY A 39 3.27 1.35 -12.49
N ARG A 40 2.10 1.02 -13.04
CA ARG A 40 0.91 1.91 -13.02
C ARG A 40 0.34 2.08 -11.61
N VAL A 41 0.29 1.01 -10.84
CA VAL A 41 -0.18 1.03 -9.43
C VAL A 41 0.75 1.88 -8.58
N THR A 42 2.06 1.70 -8.71
CA THR A 42 3.09 2.50 -8.01
C THR A 42 2.97 3.98 -8.36
N PHE A 43 2.77 4.31 -9.64
CA PHE A 43 2.58 5.68 -10.07
C PHE A 43 1.32 6.31 -9.45
N ALA A 44 0.17 5.63 -9.51
CA ALA A 44 -1.06 6.12 -8.92
C ALA A 44 -0.95 6.34 -7.40
N LEU A 45 -0.29 5.42 -6.70
CA LEU A 45 -0.06 5.52 -5.27
C LEU A 45 0.86 6.72 -4.93
N ARG A 46 1.91 6.95 -5.71
CA ARG A 46 2.75 8.14 -5.56
C ARG A 46 1.94 9.42 -5.68
N GLN A 47 1.10 9.55 -6.71
CA GLN A 47 0.23 10.73 -6.88
C GLN A 47 -0.70 10.94 -5.68
N LEU A 48 -1.24 9.86 -5.10
CA LEU A 48 -2.12 9.96 -3.93
C LEU A 48 -1.35 10.38 -2.66
N ILE A 49 -0.11 9.94 -2.51
CA ILE A 49 0.76 10.35 -1.41
C ILE A 49 1.11 11.83 -1.54
N GLU A 50 1.55 12.26 -2.73
CA GLU A 50 1.89 13.65 -3.02
C GLU A 50 0.70 14.59 -2.78
N ALA A 51 -0.50 14.20 -3.23
CA ALA A 51 -1.72 14.97 -2.97
C ALA A 51 -2.05 15.06 -1.47
N ALA A 52 -1.88 13.97 -0.72
CA ALA A 52 -2.14 13.94 0.72
C ALA A 52 -1.11 14.74 1.54
N VAL A 53 0.14 14.86 1.05
CA VAL A 53 1.12 15.78 1.62
C VAL A 53 0.72 17.22 1.31
N ALA A 54 0.36 17.51 0.06
CA ALA A 54 0.01 18.85 -0.39
C ALA A 54 -1.25 19.42 0.29
N ASP A 55 -2.24 18.58 0.60
CA ASP A 55 -3.46 18.97 1.32
C ASP A 55 -3.33 18.90 2.85
N GLY A 56 -2.16 18.47 3.36
CA GLY A 56 -1.87 18.38 4.79
C GLY A 56 -2.55 17.22 5.52
N SER A 57 -3.14 16.26 4.81
CA SER A 57 -3.74 15.05 5.40
C SER A 57 -2.72 14.09 6.01
N ILE A 58 -1.47 14.15 5.54
CA ILE A 58 -0.33 13.43 6.11
C ILE A 58 0.86 14.38 6.33
N ARG A 59 1.76 14.01 7.23
CA ARG A 59 2.99 14.75 7.54
C ARG A 59 3.84 14.96 6.27
N SER A 60 4.50 16.11 6.15
CA SER A 60 5.22 16.52 4.93
C SER A 60 6.67 16.07 4.85
N ASP A 61 7.20 15.49 5.93
CA ASP A 61 8.58 15.02 6.06
C ASP A 61 8.73 13.52 5.73
N VAL A 62 7.73 12.92 5.08
CA VAL A 62 7.79 11.53 4.60
C VAL A 62 8.13 11.49 3.11
N ASP A 63 9.01 10.57 2.74
CA ASP A 63 9.29 10.27 1.33
C ASP A 63 8.24 9.29 0.79
N ALA A 64 7.68 9.58 -0.39
CA ALA A 64 6.70 8.70 -1.03
C ALA A 64 7.28 7.30 -1.33
N SER A 65 8.59 7.20 -1.59
CA SER A 65 9.29 5.93 -1.78
C SER A 65 9.37 5.09 -0.51
N ASP A 66 9.50 5.70 0.67
CA ASP A 66 9.47 4.98 1.95
C ASP A 66 8.09 4.39 2.23
N VAL A 67 7.04 5.16 1.95
CA VAL A 67 5.64 4.69 2.07
C VAL A 67 5.38 3.53 1.11
N LEU A 68 5.88 3.63 -0.13
CA LEU A 68 5.81 2.56 -1.12
C LEU A 68 6.54 1.28 -0.66
N HIS A 69 7.74 1.41 -0.10
CA HIS A 69 8.49 0.28 0.43
C HIS A 69 7.79 -0.37 1.63
N ALA A 70 7.27 0.42 2.57
CA ALA A 70 6.51 -0.08 3.72
C ALA A 70 5.30 -0.90 3.27
N LEU A 71 4.54 -0.39 2.28
CA LEU A 71 3.42 -1.10 1.69
C LEU A 71 3.86 -2.36 0.95
N GLY A 72 4.97 -2.30 0.20
CA GLY A 72 5.58 -3.48 -0.42
C GLY A 72 5.87 -4.58 0.60
N GLY A 73 6.47 -4.24 1.74
CA GLY A 73 6.72 -5.17 2.84
C GLY A 73 5.46 -5.82 3.40
N ILE A 74 4.41 -5.03 3.65
CA ILE A 74 3.10 -5.54 4.10
C ILE A 74 2.54 -6.51 3.07
N TYR A 75 2.57 -6.14 1.78
CA TYR A 75 2.00 -6.93 0.71
C TYR A 75 2.81 -8.15 0.33
N SER A 76 4.09 -8.22 0.70
CA SER A 76 4.97 -9.37 0.49
C SER A 76 5.04 -10.31 1.69
N ALA A 77 4.38 -10.00 2.80
CA ALA A 77 4.35 -10.87 3.97
C ALA A 77 3.82 -12.29 3.61
N PRO A 78 4.31 -13.35 4.29
CA PRO A 78 3.91 -14.73 4.01
C PRO A 78 2.40 -14.92 3.95
N ASP A 79 1.96 -15.81 3.07
CA ASP A 79 0.53 -16.12 2.94
C ASP A 79 0.07 -16.98 4.12
N THR A 80 -0.82 -16.43 4.93
CA THR A 80 -1.41 -17.06 6.12
C THR A 80 -2.92 -16.82 6.09
N GLU A 81 -3.67 -17.62 6.83
CA GLU A 81 -5.13 -17.45 6.94
C GLU A 81 -5.51 -16.03 7.42
N ASP A 82 -4.72 -15.45 8.32
CA ASP A 82 -4.93 -14.12 8.87
C ASP A 82 -4.30 -12.99 8.05
N TRP A 83 -3.65 -13.28 6.91
CA TRP A 83 -2.86 -12.32 6.15
C TRP A 83 -3.66 -11.08 5.76
N ARG A 84 -4.91 -11.26 5.31
CA ARG A 84 -5.78 -10.15 4.90
C ARG A 84 -6.04 -9.21 6.07
N ASP A 85 -6.51 -9.73 7.19
CA ASP A 85 -6.86 -8.90 8.35
C ASP A 85 -5.63 -8.28 9.00
N ARG A 86 -4.52 -9.03 9.05
CA ARG A 86 -3.22 -8.50 9.49
C ARG A 86 -2.76 -7.34 8.60
N SER A 87 -2.85 -7.48 7.28
CA SER A 87 -2.45 -6.44 6.33
C SER A 87 -3.30 -5.18 6.48
N ARG A 88 -4.62 -5.32 6.68
CA ARG A 88 -5.52 -4.18 6.94
C ARG A 88 -5.15 -3.43 8.23
N ARG A 89 -4.80 -4.16 9.30
CA ARG A 89 -4.32 -3.56 10.56
C ARG A 89 -2.99 -2.83 10.36
N LEU A 90 -2.04 -3.43 9.64
CA LEU A 90 -0.74 -2.81 9.35
C LEU A 90 -0.87 -1.57 8.46
N VAL A 91 -1.76 -1.59 7.45
CA VAL A 91 -2.09 -0.40 6.64
C VAL A 91 -2.69 0.71 7.51
N SER A 92 -3.58 0.36 8.45
CA SER A 92 -4.17 1.34 9.37
C SER A 92 -3.09 1.95 10.28
N LEU A 93 -2.22 1.11 10.85
CA LEU A 93 -1.09 1.56 11.67
C LEU A 93 -0.14 2.48 10.91
N LEU A 94 0.17 2.15 9.65
CA LEU A 94 0.97 3.01 8.77
C LEU A 94 0.27 4.36 8.55
N MET A 95 -1.03 4.35 8.25
CA MET A 95 -1.81 5.58 8.05
C MET A 95 -1.85 6.44 9.31
N ASP A 96 -1.96 5.85 10.50
CA ASP A 96 -1.92 6.57 11.77
C ASP A 96 -0.56 7.26 11.97
N GLY A 97 0.55 6.56 11.65
CA GLY A 97 1.90 7.13 11.66
C GLY A 97 2.10 8.26 10.65
N LEU A 98 1.48 8.17 9.46
CA LEU A 98 1.50 9.22 8.44
C LEU A 98 0.68 10.45 8.84
N ARG A 99 -0.43 10.26 9.57
CA ARG A 99 -1.28 11.35 10.07
C ARG A 99 -0.69 12.04 11.29
N PHE A 100 0.13 11.33 12.07
CA PHE A 100 0.71 11.88 13.28
C PHE A 100 1.59 13.10 12.97
N GLY A 101 1.20 14.27 13.50
CA GLY A 101 1.90 15.53 13.26
C GLY A 101 1.51 16.26 11.97
N ALA A 102 0.57 15.71 11.18
CA ALA A 102 0.01 16.40 10.02
C ALA A 102 -0.65 17.74 10.45
N GLY A 103 -0.45 18.80 9.67
CA GLY A 103 -0.93 20.16 9.97
C GLY A 103 -0.14 20.93 11.04
N LYS A 104 0.72 20.30 11.86
CA LYS A 104 1.57 21.00 12.86
C LYS A 104 2.81 21.66 12.24
N SER A 105 3.36 21.09 11.17
CA SER A 105 4.55 21.63 10.49
C SER A 105 4.28 22.93 9.70
N ALA A 106 3.03 23.26 9.41
CA ALA A 106 2.66 24.49 8.69
C ALA A 106 2.60 25.74 9.59
N ASN A 107 2.75 25.60 10.91
CA ASN A 107 2.52 26.70 11.86
C ASN A 107 3.65 26.87 12.90
N GLY A 108 4.84 26.37 12.60
CA GLY A 108 6.03 26.50 13.45
C GLY A 108 7.22 27.04 12.67
N GLY A 109 7.26 28.35 12.46
CA GLY A 109 8.36 29.09 11.82
C GLY A 109 8.05 30.57 11.74
#